data_AF-A0A0H5BQC7-F1
#
_entry.id   AF-A0A0H5BQC7-F1
#
_cell.length_a   1.000
_cell.length_b   1.000
_cell.length_c   1.000
_cell.angle_alpha   90.00
_cell.angle_beta   90.00
_cell.angle_gamma   90.00
#
_symmetry.space_group_name_H-M   'P 1'
#
loop_
_entity.id
_entity.type
_entity.pdbx_description
1 polymer ?
#
loop_
_entity_poly.entity_id
_entity_poly.type
_entity_poly.pdbx_seq_one_letter_code
_entity_poly.pdbx_strand_id
1 'polypeptide(L)'
;MARRSNAEHAYVVAYDISDPKRWRRVFKTMKGYGRWLQLSVFHCRLDGGRRAEMASALEDLIDRDADHVIILDLGPAEDVEFAVESLGKSFQPIERRAVVI
;
A
#
# COMPACT_ATOMS: atom_id res chain seq x y z
N MET A 1 19.92 -4.28 19.64
CA MET A 1 18.93 -3.33 19.09
C MET A 1 19.46 -2.88 17.74
N ALA A 2 19.11 -3.62 16.66
CA ALA A 2 19.67 -3.38 15.34
C ALA A 2 19.17 -2.04 14.78
N ARG A 3 20.08 -1.22 14.26
CA ARG A 3 19.76 -0.01 13.48
C ARG A 3 18.74 -0.42 12.42
N ARG A 4 17.53 0.15 12.45
CA ARG A 4 16.58 0.05 11.34
C ARG A 4 17.32 0.58 10.10
N SER A 5 17.44 -0.22 9.05
CA SER A 5 17.96 0.28 7.78
C SER A 5 17.06 1.44 7.35
N ASN A 6 17.68 2.57 7.01
CA ASN A 6 16.98 3.73 6.44
C ASN A 6 16.64 3.52 4.95
N ALA A 7 16.81 2.29 4.46
CA ALA A 7 16.57 1.90 3.09
C ALA A 7 15.08 1.58 2.92
N GLU A 8 14.50 2.15 1.87
CA GLU A 8 13.12 1.85 1.51
C GLU A 8 13.01 0.45 0.91
N HIS A 9 11.91 -0.22 1.23
CA HIS A 9 11.47 -1.41 0.53
C HIS A 9 10.24 -1.11 -0.32
N ALA A 10 10.08 -1.85 -1.41
CA ALA A 10 8.86 -1.84 -2.21
C ALA A 10 7.87 -2.85 -1.63
N TYR A 11 6.62 -2.44 -1.48
CA TYR A 11 5.55 -3.29 -0.96
C TYR A 11 4.33 -3.26 -1.86
N VAL A 12 3.66 -4.41 -1.97
CA VAL A 12 2.28 -4.49 -2.45
C VAL A 12 1.38 -4.72 -1.24
N VAL A 13 0.41 -3.84 -1.06
CA VAL A 13 -0.61 -3.97 -0.02
C VAL A 13 -1.95 -4.26 -0.70
N ALA A 14 -2.48 -5.44 -0.46
CA ALA A 14 -3.79 -5.86 -0.94
C ALA A 14 -4.75 -6.00 0.24
N TYR A 15 -6.01 -5.59 0.06
CA TYR A 15 -7.01 -5.72 1.11
C TYR A 15 -8.35 -6.24 0.58
N ASP A 16 -8.97 -7.11 1.36
CA ASP A 16 -10.33 -7.58 1.20
C ASP A 16 -11.13 -7.15 2.42
N ILE A 17 -11.98 -6.12 2.25
CA ILE A 17 -12.68 -5.44 3.35
C ILE A 17 -14.18 -5.59 3.12
N SER A 18 -14.86 -6.26 4.05
CA SER A 18 -16.26 -6.66 3.89
C SER A 18 -17.24 -5.50 4.07
N ASP A 19 -16.90 -4.51 4.92
CA ASP A 19 -17.77 -3.36 5.20
C ASP A 19 -17.39 -2.12 4.34
N PRO A 20 -18.34 -1.51 3.61
CA PRO A 20 -18.07 -0.32 2.80
C PRO A 20 -17.60 0.91 3.57
N LYS A 21 -17.94 1.08 4.86
CA LYS A 21 -17.47 2.23 5.65
C LYS A 21 -16.01 2.03 6.08
N ARG A 22 -15.64 0.83 6.55
CA ARG A 22 -14.24 0.47 6.82
C ARG A 22 -13.41 0.53 5.56
N TRP A 23 -13.90 0.02 4.43
CA TRP A 23 -13.21 0.09 3.14
C TRP A 23 -12.85 1.53 2.76
N ARG A 24 -13.80 2.49 2.88
CA ARG A 24 -13.51 3.91 2.59
C ARG A 24 -12.45 4.49 3.50
N ARG A 25 -12.41 4.08 4.78
CA ARG A 25 -11.40 4.51 5.75
C ARG A 25 -10.03 3.94 5.38
N VAL A 26 -9.94 2.62 5.14
CA VAL A 26 -8.72 1.94 4.69
C VAL A 26 -8.18 2.58 3.41
N PHE A 27 -9.03 2.76 2.39
CA PHE A 27 -8.66 3.40 1.14
C PHE A 27 -8.11 4.82 1.36
N LYS A 28 -8.78 5.63 2.17
CA LYS A 28 -8.32 7.01 2.49
C LYS A 28 -6.97 6.99 3.19
N THR A 29 -6.77 6.10 4.15
CA THR A 29 -5.52 5.93 4.89
C THR A 29 -4.38 5.50 3.96
N MET A 30 -4.60 4.51 3.10
CA MET A 30 -3.58 3.96 2.20
C MET A 30 -3.04 4.97 1.18
N LYS A 31 -3.83 5.99 0.80
CA LYS A 31 -3.36 7.11 -0.04
C LYS A 31 -2.22 7.92 0.60
N GLY A 32 -2.01 7.82 1.92
CA GLY A 32 -0.89 8.41 2.65
C GLY A 32 0.40 7.59 2.61
N TYR A 33 0.35 6.34 2.17
CA TYR A 33 1.46 5.39 2.20
C TYR A 33 1.87 4.87 0.81
N GLY A 34 1.01 4.96 -0.20
CA GLY A 34 1.36 4.43 -1.51
C GLY A 34 0.52 4.96 -2.66
N ARG A 35 0.78 4.40 -3.84
CA ARG A 35 0.03 4.63 -5.07
C ARG A 35 -1.06 3.59 -5.20
N TRP A 36 -2.26 4.06 -5.52
CA TRP A 36 -3.42 3.21 -5.77
C TRP A 36 -3.30 2.57 -7.16
N LEU A 37 -3.34 1.24 -7.23
CA LEU A 37 -3.19 0.48 -8.48
C LEU A 37 -4.53 -0.06 -8.99
N GLN A 38 -5.31 -0.65 -8.09
CA GLN A 38 -6.64 -1.22 -8.33
C GLN A 38 -7.47 -1.07 -7.08
N LEU A 39 -8.79 -1.28 -7.17
CA LEU A 39 -9.77 -1.07 -6.08
C LEU A 39 -9.27 -1.48 -4.68
N SER A 40 -8.56 -2.60 -4.62
CA SER A 40 -8.06 -3.23 -3.40
C SER A 40 -6.54 -3.43 -3.34
N VAL A 41 -5.76 -2.70 -4.16
CA VAL A 41 -4.31 -2.90 -4.28
C VAL A 41 -3.56 -1.56 -4.31
N PHE A 42 -2.53 -1.45 -3.47
CA PHE A 42 -1.58 -0.33 -3.41
C PHE A 42 -0.14 -0.80 -3.61
N HIS A 43 0.66 0.00 -4.30
CA HIS A 43 2.12 -0.09 -4.31
C HIS A 43 2.71 0.98 -3.40
N CYS A 44 3.55 0.58 -2.47
CA CYS A 44 4.17 1.45 -1.47
C CYS A 44 5.69 1.38 -1.56
N ARG A 45 6.37 2.50 -1.33
CA ARG A 45 7.80 2.55 -1.06
C ARG A 45 7.97 3.14 0.33
N LEU A 46 8.45 2.34 1.28
CA LEU A 46 8.45 2.68 2.70
C LEU A 46 9.73 2.22 3.35
N ASP A 47 10.30 3.04 4.23
CA ASP A 47 11.25 2.57 5.22
C ASP A 47 10.55 1.72 6.31
N GLY A 48 11.35 1.06 7.16
CA GLY A 48 10.81 0.21 8.22
C GLY A 48 9.97 0.93 9.28
N GLY A 49 10.14 2.24 9.46
CA GLY A 49 9.31 3.06 10.36
C GLY A 49 7.93 3.29 9.77
N ARG A 50 7.87 3.80 8.54
CA ARG A 50 6.63 4.06 7.81
C ARG A 50 5.84 2.79 7.51
N ARG A 51 6.51 1.66 7.25
CA ARG A 51 5.84 0.35 7.15
C ARG A 51 5.17 -0.06 8.46
N ALA A 52 5.80 0.19 9.60
CA ALA A 52 5.23 -0.13 10.91
C ALA A 52 4.03 0.77 11.23
N GLU A 53 4.16 2.06 10.97
CA GLU A 53 3.07 3.05 11.11
C GLU A 53 1.86 2.67 10.25
N MET A 54 2.09 2.34 8.97
CA MET A 54 1.05 1.89 8.05
C MET A 54 0.29 0.67 8.59
N ALA A 55 1.01 -0.36 9.03
CA ALA A 55 0.39 -1.58 9.53
C ALA A 55 -0.43 -1.32 10.79
N SER A 56 0.08 -0.54 11.74
CA SER A 56 -0.67 -0.14 12.95
C SER A 56 -1.96 0.59 12.58
N ALA A 57 -1.88 1.56 11.65
CA ALA A 57 -3.04 2.29 11.21
C ALA A 57 -4.08 1.40 10.50
N LEU A 58 -3.65 0.35 9.79
CA LEU A 58 -4.56 -0.61 9.18
C LEU A 58 -5.19 -1.53 10.22
N GLU A 59 -4.41 -2.02 11.19
CA GLU A 59 -4.91 -2.85 12.30
C GLU A 59 -6.01 -2.17 13.11
N ASP A 60 -5.93 -0.85 13.30
CA ASP A 60 -6.95 -0.05 14.00
C ASP A 60 -8.25 0.16 13.17
N LEU A 61 -8.18 -0.06 11.85
CA LEU A 61 -9.27 0.21 10.92
C LEU A 61 -10.06 -1.03 10.52
N ILE A 62 -9.42 -2.19 10.53
CA ILE A 62 -10.01 -3.44 10.07
C ILE A 62 -10.72 -4.20 11.18
N ASP A 63 -11.70 -5.00 10.78
CA ASP A 63 -12.32 -6.02 11.61
C ASP A 63 -11.63 -7.36 11.37
N ARG A 64 -10.89 -7.85 12.36
CA ARG A 64 -10.01 -9.03 12.20
C ARG A 64 -10.76 -10.32 11.85
N ASP A 65 -12.05 -10.39 12.13
CA ASP A 65 -12.87 -11.57 11.86
C ASP A 65 -13.55 -11.52 10.48
N ALA A 66 -13.57 -10.35 9.84
CA ALA A 66 -14.32 -10.11 8.59
C ALA A 66 -13.49 -9.48 7.46
N ASP A 67 -12.31 -8.96 7.76
CA ASP A 67 -11.45 -8.25 6.83
C ASP A 67 -10.06 -8.90 6.78
N HIS A 68 -9.39 -8.79 5.64
CA HIS A 68 -8.06 -9.34 5.44
C HIS A 68 -7.16 -8.34 4.71
N VAL A 69 -5.92 -8.19 5.20
CA VAL A 69 -4.91 -7.34 4.58
C VAL A 69 -3.63 -8.16 4.42
N ILE A 70 -3.09 -8.15 3.20
CA ILE A 70 -1.82 -8.78 2.87
C ILE A 70 -0.81 -7.68 2.53
N ILE A 71 0.37 -7.73 3.16
CA ILE A 71 1.51 -6.85 2.89
C ILE A 71 2.63 -7.73 2.35
N LEU A 72 2.91 -7.61 1.06
CA LEU A 72 4.00 -8.30 0.37
C LEU A 72 5.21 -7.38 0.35
N ASP A 73 6.32 -7.79 0.97
CA ASP A 73 7.62 -7.14 0.82
C ASP A 73 8.30 -7.67 -0.43
N LEU A 74 8.59 -6.79 -1.38
CA LEU A 74 9.24 -7.14 -2.64
C LEU A 74 10.76 -6.97 -2.59
N GLY A 75 11.30 -6.46 -1.47
CA GLY A 75 12.72 -6.17 -1.28
C GLY A 75 13.08 -4.69 -1.40
N PRO A 76 14.38 -4.38 -1.42
CA PRO A 76 14.89 -3.01 -1.51
C PRO A 76 14.31 -2.27 -2.71
N ALA A 77 13.78 -1.07 -2.49
CA ALA A 77 13.03 -0.32 -3.52
C ALA A 77 13.89 0.15 -4.71
N GLU A 78 15.21 0.10 -4.57
CA GLU A 78 16.18 0.39 -5.62
C GLU A 78 16.41 -0.79 -6.58
N ASP A 79 16.20 -2.02 -6.12
CA ASP A 79 16.42 -3.24 -6.88
C ASP A 79 15.13 -3.82 -7.49
N VAL A 80 13.97 -3.26 -7.13
CA VAL A 80 12.66 -3.75 -7.55
C VAL A 80 12.14 -2.96 -8.74
N GLU A 81 12.17 -3.58 -9.92
CA GLU A 81 11.38 -3.13 -11.07
C GLU A 81 9.94 -3.64 -10.97
N PHE A 82 8.99 -2.70 -10.90
CA PHE A 82 7.57 -3.03 -10.80
C PHE A 82 7.00 -3.42 -12.18
N ALA A 83 7.19 -4.68 -12.56
CA ALA A 83 6.61 -5.24 -13.77
C ALA A 83 5.12 -5.54 -13.57
N VAL A 84 4.26 -4.93 -14.38
CA VAL A 84 2.80 -5.13 -14.33
C VAL A 84 2.30 -5.65 -15.66
N GLU A 85 1.70 -6.83 -15.62
CA GLU A 85 0.87 -7.34 -16.70
C GLU A 85 -0.60 -7.11 -16.33
N SER A 86 -1.39 -6.59 -17.28
CA SER A 86 -2.81 -6.32 -17.08
C SER A 86 -3.64 -7.02 -18.14
N LEU A 87 -4.64 -7.77 -17.71
CA LEU A 87 -5.62 -8.42 -18.58
C LEU A 87 -6.94 -7.61 -18.55
N GLY A 88 -7.49 -7.31 -19.73
CA GLY A 88 -8.73 -6.53 -19.87
C GLY A 88 -8.48 -5.03 -19.94
N LYS A 89 -8.79 -4.28 -18.86
CA LYS A 89 -8.59 -2.83 -18.83
C LYS A 89 -7.09 -2.49 -18.86
N SER A 90 -6.73 -1.37 -19.48
CA SER A 90 -5.35 -0.88 -19.43
C SER A 90 -5.00 -0.46 -18.00
N PHE A 91 -3.83 -0.90 -17.54
CA PHE A 91 -3.28 -0.45 -16.27
C PHE A 91 -2.75 0.97 -16.42
N GLN A 92 -3.37 1.90 -15.69
CA GLN A 92 -2.90 3.29 -15.60
C GLN A 92 -2.68 3.61 -14.13
N PRO A 93 -1.43 3.48 -13.61
CA PRO A 93 -1.15 3.94 -12.26
C PRO A 93 -1.40 5.44 -12.19
N ILE A 94 -2.05 5.90 -11.13
CA ILE A 94 -2.31 7.33 -10.95
C ILE A 94 -0.96 8.04 -10.79
N GLU A 95 -0.57 8.80 -11.81
CA GLU A 95 0.54 9.73 -11.74
C GLU A 95 0.17 10.86 -10.76
N ARG A 96 0.93 11.01 -9.67
CA ARG A 96 0.96 12.29 -8.97
C ARG A 96 1.66 13.29 -9.88
N ARG A 97 0.90 14.02 -10.69
CA ARG A 97 1.33 15.35 -11.13
C ARG A 97 1.16 16.27 -9.93
N ALA A 98 2.25 16.87 -9.47
CA ALA A 98 2.14 17.99 -8.53
C ALA A 98 1.32 19.07 -9.25
N VAL A 99 0.09 19.31 -8.81
CA VAL A 99 -0.66 20.48 -9.23
C VAL A 99 -0.09 21.63 -8.41
N VAL A 100 0.87 22.36 -8.99
CA VAL A 100 1.28 23.66 -8.45
C VAL A 100 0.13 24.61 -8.73
N ILE A 101 -0.52 25.12 -7.68
CA ILE A 101 -1.50 26.22 -7.74
C ILE A 101 -0.79 27.48 -7.28
#